data_AF-A0A172XCS5-F1
#
_entry.id   AF-A0A172XCS5-F1
#
_cell.length_a   1.000
_cell.length_b   1.000
_cell.length_c   1.000
_cell.angle_alpha   90.00
_cell.angle_beta   90.00
_cell.angle_gamma   90.00
#
_symmetry.space_group_name_H-M   'P 1'
#
loop_
_entity.id
_entity.type
_entity.pdbx_description
1 polymer ?
#
loop_
_entity_poly.entity_id
_entity_poly.type
_entity_poly.pdbx_seq_one_letter_code
_entity_poly.pdbx_strand_id
1 'polypeptide(L)'
;MLLADEKDVIDSIRNVVTTVSSVFKTSYKLYSNDEFYNLLNQLGIVKVKDIIAIYLKDLREKDAFRAEVAAVIEIEEKYALTKKLEIEFKKLEDFYPTYLKWIFDRTDADGVYSAFVRGDYSNNFIKLKSDVKIISDFNKLCEGFSKEEKGTIAYMRSVVTDSNIGSVEGYKTYDDVEFNNLLHDLGVERLREIIKIHLSSHKAKNAALAAMNKAEESQKKRDLKFNFDVLSRGYASHLKLLFHAFNADYVYHDFMGSKYAALFTNFKNEFDNI
;
A
#
# COMPACT_ATOMS: atom_id res chain seq x y z
N MET A 1 -16.51 41.79 12.67
CA MET A 1 -15.80 42.05 11.40
C MET A 1 -14.75 40.97 11.23
N LEU A 2 -14.46 40.53 9.99
CA LEU A 2 -13.38 39.59 9.71
C LEU A 2 -12.02 40.31 9.67
N LEU A 3 -10.99 39.63 10.16
CA LEU A 3 -9.59 40.02 10.04
C LEU A 3 -9.07 39.82 8.61
N ALA A 4 -7.85 40.28 8.31
CA ALA A 4 -7.29 40.21 6.96
C ALA A 4 -7.06 38.76 6.49
N ASP A 5 -6.46 37.94 7.34
CA ASP A 5 -6.25 36.50 7.12
C ASP A 5 -7.57 35.72 6.99
N GLU A 6 -8.57 36.08 7.79
CA GLU A 6 -9.92 35.52 7.69
C GLU A 6 -10.58 35.84 6.33
N LYS A 7 -10.30 37.01 5.73
CA LYS A 7 -10.79 37.37 4.40
C LYS A 7 -10.09 36.57 3.30
N ASP A 8 -8.79 36.32 3.42
CA ASP A 8 -8.04 35.50 2.46
C ASP A 8 -8.58 34.05 2.41
N VAL A 9 -8.96 33.50 3.56
CA VAL A 9 -9.62 32.20 3.64
C VAL A 9 -10.97 32.22 2.91
N ILE A 10 -11.78 33.25 3.16
CA ILE A 10 -13.08 33.41 2.49
C ILE A 10 -12.91 33.57 0.98
N ASP A 11 -11.91 34.31 0.53
CA ASP A 11 -11.59 34.46 -0.89
C ASP A 11 -11.14 33.13 -1.52
N SER A 12 -10.39 32.32 -0.78
CA SER A 12 -9.98 30.98 -1.21
C SER A 12 -11.19 30.05 -1.40
N ILE A 13 -12.11 30.05 -0.42
CA ILE A 13 -13.36 29.28 -0.51
C ILE A 13 -14.24 29.79 -1.65
N ARG A 14 -14.40 31.12 -1.77
CA ARG A 14 -15.16 31.77 -2.84
C ARG A 14 -14.66 31.31 -4.21
N ASN A 15 -13.35 31.42 -4.45
CA ASN A 15 -12.75 31.08 -5.73
C ASN A 15 -13.05 29.63 -6.13
N VAL A 16 -13.10 28.69 -5.18
CA VAL A 16 -13.49 27.31 -5.44
C VAL A 16 -14.95 27.21 -5.90
N VAL A 17 -15.89 27.84 -5.20
CA VAL A 17 -17.34 27.67 -5.43
C VAL A 17 -17.91 28.54 -6.56
N THR A 18 -17.16 29.55 -6.99
CA THR A 18 -17.54 30.44 -8.12
C THR A 18 -16.83 30.11 -9.43
N THR A 19 -15.83 29.22 -9.42
CA THR A 19 -15.10 28.80 -10.62
C THR A 19 -15.58 27.43 -11.11
N VAL A 20 -15.76 27.26 -12.42
CA VAL A 20 -16.06 25.95 -13.02
C VAL A 20 -14.86 25.01 -12.82
N SER A 21 -15.08 23.83 -12.21
CA SER A 21 -14.01 22.84 -12.06
C SER A 21 -13.81 22.11 -13.39
N SER A 22 -12.57 22.05 -13.88
CA SER A 22 -12.19 21.31 -15.09
C SER A 22 -11.88 19.84 -14.82
N VAL A 23 -11.62 19.47 -13.56
CA VAL A 23 -11.10 18.13 -13.18
C VAL A 23 -12.24 17.12 -12.99
N PHE A 24 -13.39 17.57 -12.50
CA PHE A 24 -14.59 16.75 -12.37
C PHE A 24 -15.78 17.51 -12.96
N LYS A 25 -16.42 16.97 -14.00
CA LYS A 25 -17.72 17.46 -14.50
C LYS A 25 -18.78 17.16 -13.44
N THR A 26 -18.87 18.02 -12.44
CA THR A 26 -19.86 17.89 -11.36
C THR A 26 -21.01 18.86 -11.60
N SER A 27 -22.24 18.40 -11.41
CA SER A 27 -23.47 19.19 -11.52
C SER A 27 -23.75 20.09 -10.31
N TYR A 28 -22.76 20.31 -9.43
CA TYR A 28 -22.92 21.12 -8.22
C TYR A 28 -23.24 22.58 -8.56
N LYS A 29 -24.01 23.24 -7.70
CA LYS A 29 -24.32 24.67 -7.81
C LYS A 29 -23.04 25.48 -8.00
N LEU A 30 -23.00 26.29 -9.06
CA LEU A 30 -22.00 27.31 -9.27
C LEU A 30 -22.52 28.63 -8.70
N TYR A 31 -21.82 29.18 -7.72
CA TYR A 31 -22.21 30.45 -7.12
C TYR A 31 -21.72 31.62 -7.98
N SER A 32 -22.52 32.68 -8.10
CA SER A 32 -21.99 34.01 -8.37
C SER A 32 -21.36 34.61 -7.11
N ASN A 33 -20.53 35.65 -7.28
CA ASN A 33 -19.95 36.36 -6.13
C ASN A 33 -21.03 36.93 -5.21
N ASP A 34 -22.10 37.51 -5.78
CA ASP A 34 -23.19 38.10 -5.00
C ASP A 34 -23.95 37.04 -4.20
N GLU A 35 -24.27 35.89 -4.81
CA GLU A 35 -24.90 34.78 -4.09
C GLU A 35 -24.04 34.27 -2.95
N PHE A 36 -22.71 34.19 -3.14
CA PHE A 36 -21.79 33.75 -2.11
C PHE A 36 -21.74 34.74 -0.94
N TYR A 37 -21.64 36.04 -1.19
CA TYR A 37 -21.64 37.03 -0.10
C TYR A 37 -23.00 37.16 0.59
N ASN A 38 -24.11 37.00 -0.15
CA ASN A 38 -25.45 36.92 0.44
C ASN A 38 -25.59 35.72 1.38
N LEU A 39 -25.03 34.56 1.01
CA LEU A 39 -24.96 33.38 1.89
C LEU A 39 -24.19 33.68 3.18
N LEU A 40 -23.01 34.32 3.09
CA LEU A 40 -22.23 34.70 4.27
C LEU A 40 -22.99 35.68 5.18
N ASN A 41 -23.74 36.62 4.60
CA ASN A 41 -24.59 37.54 5.35
C ASN A 41 -25.72 36.80 6.09
N GLN A 42 -26.36 35.82 5.45
CA GLN A 42 -27.40 34.99 6.07
C GLN A 42 -26.86 34.13 7.21
N LEU A 43 -25.65 33.59 7.06
CA LEU A 43 -24.97 32.82 8.10
C LEU A 43 -24.64 33.66 9.34
N GLY A 44 -24.34 34.94 9.13
CA GLY A 44 -23.89 35.84 10.18
C GLY A 44 -22.44 35.55 10.64
N ILE A 45 -21.84 36.55 11.29
CA ILE A 45 -20.39 36.55 11.56
C ILE A 45 -19.90 35.37 12.41
N VAL A 46 -20.73 34.85 13.31
CA VAL A 46 -20.35 33.73 14.20
C VAL A 46 -20.15 32.46 13.38
N LYS A 47 -21.15 32.03 12.61
CA LYS A 47 -21.07 30.84 11.77
C LYS A 47 -19.99 30.95 10.69
N VAL A 48 -19.76 32.16 10.15
CA VAL A 48 -18.68 32.40 9.18
C VAL A 48 -17.30 32.18 9.81
N LYS A 49 -17.08 32.65 11.04
CA LYS A 49 -15.82 32.39 11.76
C LYS A 49 -15.62 30.90 12.07
N ASP A 50 -16.70 30.19 12.39
CA ASP A 50 -16.64 28.73 12.59
C ASP A 50 -16.24 28.00 11.31
N ILE A 51 -16.82 28.37 10.15
CA ILE A 51 -16.43 27.82 8.83
C ILE A 51 -14.95 28.08 8.54
N ILE A 52 -14.47 29.30 8.80
CA ILE A 52 -13.05 29.65 8.61
C ILE A 52 -12.16 28.76 9.48
N ALA A 53 -12.52 28.57 10.75
CA ALA A 53 -11.76 27.73 11.66
C ALA A 53 -11.69 26.26 11.20
N ILE A 54 -12.81 25.71 10.72
CA ILE A 54 -12.88 24.34 10.19
C ILE A 54 -12.02 24.21 8.92
N TYR A 55 -12.15 25.15 7.98
CA TYR A 55 -11.34 25.15 6.75
C TYR A 55 -9.83 25.21 7.05
N LEU A 56 -9.42 26.09 7.98
CA LEU A 56 -8.03 26.19 8.40
C LEU A 56 -7.54 24.90 9.10
N LYS A 57 -8.40 24.23 9.85
CA LYS A 57 -8.09 22.92 10.45
C LYS A 57 -7.83 21.88 9.36
N ASP A 58 -8.71 21.76 8.36
CA ASP A 58 -8.54 20.82 7.25
C ASP A 58 -7.22 21.06 6.50
N LEU A 59 -6.88 22.34 6.24
CA LEU A 59 -5.61 22.70 5.59
C LEU A 59 -4.40 22.27 6.42
N ARG A 60 -4.41 22.54 7.73
CA ARG A 60 -3.32 22.14 8.64
C ARG A 60 -3.15 20.63 8.69
N GLU A 61 -4.25 19.87 8.74
CA GLU A 61 -4.19 18.41 8.76
C GLU A 61 -3.66 17.85 7.44
N LYS A 62 -4.04 18.45 6.31
CA LYS A 62 -3.49 18.11 4.99
C LYS A 62 -2.00 18.40 4.91
N ASP A 63 -1.55 19.56 5.37
CA ASP A 63 -0.14 19.96 5.33
C ASP A 63 0.72 19.11 6.27
N ALA A 64 0.21 18.79 7.47
CA ALA A 64 0.85 17.86 8.39
C ALA A 64 0.98 16.46 7.76
N PHE A 65 -0.08 15.97 7.13
CA PHE A 65 -0.04 14.66 6.48
C PHE A 65 0.90 14.63 5.25
N ARG A 66 0.99 15.73 4.49
CA ARG A 66 2.00 15.88 3.43
C ARG A 66 3.41 15.72 3.97
N ALA A 67 3.70 16.31 5.13
CA ALA A 67 5.01 16.18 5.78
C ALA A 67 5.28 14.73 6.23
N GLU A 68 4.27 14.03 6.76
CA GLU A 68 4.39 12.60 7.11
C GLU A 68 4.69 11.72 5.89
N VAL A 69 3.96 11.94 4.77
CA VAL A 69 4.22 11.24 3.52
C VAL A 69 5.66 11.49 3.09
N ALA A 70 6.10 12.76 3.03
CA ALA A 70 7.46 13.17 2.64
C ALA A 70 8.56 12.53 3.52
N ALA A 71 8.34 12.43 4.84
CA ALA A 71 9.31 11.80 5.73
C ALA A 71 9.50 10.29 5.45
N VAL A 72 8.47 9.60 4.97
CA VAL A 72 8.58 8.19 4.55
C VAL A 72 9.30 8.06 3.19
N ILE A 73 9.34 9.12 2.38
CA ILE A 73 9.97 9.14 1.04
C ILE A 73 11.50 9.10 1.11
N GLU A 74 12.12 9.59 2.19
CA GLU A 74 13.57 9.77 2.28
C GLU A 74 14.39 8.47 2.40
N ILE A 75 13.77 7.28 2.39
CA ILE A 75 14.47 5.99 2.47
C ILE A 75 14.50 5.30 1.09
N GLU A 76 15.71 5.14 0.55
CA GLU A 76 16.01 4.95 -0.88
C GLU A 76 15.64 3.57 -1.51
N GLU A 77 14.94 2.66 -0.84
CA GLU A 77 14.72 1.28 -1.36
C GLU A 77 13.27 0.89 -1.70
N LYS A 78 12.32 1.83 -1.84
CA LYS A 78 11.01 1.50 -2.42
C LYS A 78 10.30 2.62 -3.19
N TYR A 79 11.01 3.22 -4.15
CA TYR A 79 10.52 4.25 -5.09
C TYR A 79 9.09 4.00 -5.62
N ALA A 80 8.71 2.75 -5.89
CA ALA A 80 7.37 2.41 -6.38
C ALA A 80 6.24 2.62 -5.35
N LEU A 81 6.44 2.25 -4.08
CA LEU A 81 5.42 2.47 -3.04
C LEU A 81 5.28 3.95 -2.73
N THR A 82 6.42 4.64 -2.64
CA THR A 82 6.47 6.07 -2.40
C THR A 82 5.73 6.86 -3.48
N LYS A 83 5.99 6.55 -4.76
CA LYS A 83 5.29 7.18 -5.88
C LYS A 83 3.78 6.88 -5.87
N LYS A 84 3.37 5.68 -5.44
CA LYS A 84 1.96 5.33 -5.26
C LYS A 84 1.32 6.22 -4.17
N LEU A 85 1.97 6.40 -3.03
CA LEU A 85 1.49 7.29 -1.96
C LEU A 85 1.34 8.74 -2.45
N GLU A 86 2.31 9.26 -3.19
CA GLU A 86 2.23 10.62 -3.77
C GLU A 86 1.04 10.77 -4.71
N ILE A 87 0.80 9.79 -5.58
CA ILE A 87 -0.33 9.80 -6.52
C ILE A 87 -1.66 9.76 -5.76
N GLU A 88 -1.80 8.89 -4.76
CA GLU A 88 -3.03 8.79 -3.96
C GLU A 88 -3.26 10.05 -3.12
N PHE A 89 -2.20 10.60 -2.52
CA PHE A 89 -2.29 11.88 -1.80
C PHE A 89 -2.73 13.00 -2.73
N LYS A 90 -2.11 13.11 -3.91
CA LYS A 90 -2.44 14.13 -4.91
C LYS A 90 -3.90 14.04 -5.37
N LYS A 91 -4.43 12.83 -5.58
CA LYS A 91 -5.86 12.62 -5.89
C LYS A 91 -6.77 13.18 -4.80
N LEU A 92 -6.41 12.98 -3.53
CA LEU A 92 -7.16 13.55 -2.41
C LEU A 92 -7.09 15.07 -2.44
N GLU A 93 -5.88 15.65 -2.59
CA GLU A 93 -5.72 17.11 -2.70
C GLU A 93 -6.55 17.72 -3.83
N ASP A 94 -6.55 17.08 -4.99
CA ASP A 94 -7.31 17.51 -6.17
C ASP A 94 -8.83 17.29 -6.00
N PHE A 95 -9.24 16.42 -5.06
CA PHE A 95 -10.63 16.22 -4.68
C PHE A 95 -11.16 17.26 -3.68
N TYR A 96 -10.30 17.92 -2.88
CA TYR A 96 -10.74 18.89 -1.87
C TYR A 96 -11.63 20.02 -2.42
N PRO A 97 -11.33 20.64 -3.59
CA PRO A 97 -12.23 21.63 -4.18
C PRO A 97 -13.62 21.07 -4.50
N THR A 98 -13.70 19.81 -4.95
CA THR A 98 -14.96 19.12 -5.22
C THR A 98 -15.73 18.86 -3.94
N TYR A 99 -15.05 18.46 -2.87
CA TYR A 99 -15.64 18.30 -1.54
C TYR A 99 -16.25 19.61 -1.02
N LEU A 100 -15.54 20.74 -1.16
CA LEU A 100 -16.09 22.05 -0.81
C LEU A 100 -17.33 22.38 -1.64
N LYS A 101 -17.30 22.17 -2.96
CA LYS A 101 -18.48 22.36 -3.80
C LYS A 101 -19.66 21.53 -3.35
N TRP A 102 -19.43 20.27 -2.97
CA TRP A 102 -20.46 19.41 -2.41
C TRP A 102 -21.02 19.95 -1.09
N ILE A 103 -20.21 20.56 -0.21
CA ILE A 103 -20.70 21.23 1.01
C ILE A 103 -21.61 22.42 0.67
N PHE A 104 -21.24 23.22 -0.32
CA PHE A 104 -22.00 24.39 -0.76
C PHE A 104 -23.21 24.04 -1.62
N ASP A 105 -23.34 22.80 -2.09
CA ASP A 105 -24.51 22.30 -2.82
C ASP A 105 -25.64 21.95 -1.85
N ARG A 106 -26.08 22.94 -1.08
CA ARG A 106 -27.21 22.86 -0.13
C ARG A 106 -28.24 23.93 -0.47
N THR A 107 -29.47 23.67 -0.06
CA THR A 107 -30.63 24.52 -0.39
C THR A 107 -30.61 25.88 0.29
N ASP A 108 -29.96 25.98 1.45
CA ASP A 108 -29.96 27.18 2.29
C ASP A 108 -28.67 27.31 3.13
N ALA A 109 -28.52 28.46 3.78
CA ALA A 109 -27.36 28.82 4.60
C ALA A 109 -27.12 27.84 5.76
N ASP A 110 -28.17 27.44 6.47
CA ASP A 110 -28.05 26.53 7.61
C ASP A 110 -27.65 25.12 7.18
N GLY A 111 -28.09 24.69 6.00
CA GLY A 111 -27.65 23.47 5.34
C GLY A 111 -26.16 23.48 5.02
N VAL A 112 -25.65 24.57 4.45
CA VAL A 112 -24.19 24.74 4.18
C VAL A 112 -23.40 24.69 5.48
N TYR A 113 -23.81 25.45 6.50
CA TYR A 113 -23.15 25.46 7.80
C TYR A 113 -23.14 24.08 8.45
N SER A 114 -24.29 23.41 8.47
CA SER A 114 -24.41 22.05 9.03
C SER A 114 -23.52 21.04 8.29
N ALA A 115 -23.36 21.19 6.98
CA ALA A 115 -22.48 20.35 6.17
C ALA A 115 -20.99 20.60 6.46
N PHE A 116 -20.57 21.83 6.75
CA PHE A 116 -19.22 22.13 7.24
C PHE A 116 -18.95 21.52 8.60
N VAL A 117 -19.86 21.74 9.57
CA VAL A 117 -19.67 21.27 10.96
C VAL A 117 -19.65 19.75 11.06
N ARG A 118 -20.49 19.07 10.27
CA ARG A 118 -20.51 17.59 10.20
C ARG A 118 -19.48 17.03 9.22
N GLY A 119 -18.91 17.89 8.40
CA GLY A 119 -17.90 17.52 7.42
C GLY A 119 -16.63 17.09 8.13
N ASP A 120 -16.09 15.95 7.71
CA ASP A 120 -14.80 15.48 8.19
C ASP A 120 -13.97 15.05 6.99
N TYR A 121 -13.36 16.05 6.33
CA TYR A 121 -12.51 15.79 5.18
C TYR A 121 -11.31 14.93 5.55
N SER A 122 -10.85 15.01 6.81
CA SER A 122 -9.74 14.23 7.34
C SER A 122 -9.95 12.71 7.20
N ASN A 123 -11.21 12.25 7.22
CA ASN A 123 -11.56 10.85 7.04
C ASN A 123 -11.14 10.30 5.67
N ASN A 124 -11.02 11.15 4.64
CA ASN A 124 -10.52 10.73 3.33
C ASN A 124 -9.04 10.30 3.38
N PHE A 125 -8.28 10.75 4.38
CA PHE A 125 -6.87 10.37 4.56
C PHE A 125 -6.68 9.14 5.45
N ILE A 126 -7.72 8.59 6.11
CA ILE A 126 -7.55 7.49 7.08
C ILE A 126 -6.79 6.31 6.49
N LYS A 127 -7.19 5.86 5.30
CA LYS A 127 -6.52 4.74 4.62
C LYS A 127 -5.05 5.07 4.34
N LEU A 128 -4.79 6.25 3.78
CA LEU A 128 -3.44 6.66 3.40
C LEU A 128 -2.53 6.86 4.62
N LYS A 129 -3.07 7.37 5.75
CA LYS A 129 -2.39 7.41 7.05
C LYS A 129 -2.02 6.01 7.55
N SER A 130 -2.94 5.06 7.42
CA SER A 130 -2.67 3.65 7.74
C SER A 130 -1.55 3.09 6.87
N ASP A 131 -1.59 3.33 5.56
CA ASP A 131 -0.57 2.85 4.62
C ASP A 131 0.81 3.45 4.94
N VAL A 132 0.90 4.76 5.21
CA VAL A 132 2.13 5.46 5.63
C VAL A 132 2.71 4.83 6.90
N LYS A 133 1.86 4.55 7.91
CA LYS A 133 2.28 3.90 9.14
C LYS A 133 2.84 2.49 8.89
N ILE A 134 2.12 1.65 8.13
CA ILE A 134 2.55 0.29 7.78
C ILE A 134 3.91 0.32 7.08
N ILE A 135 4.13 1.27 6.18
CA ILE A 135 5.40 1.43 5.46
C ILE A 135 6.52 1.84 6.42
N SER A 136 6.27 2.82 7.31
CA SER A 136 7.24 3.23 8.33
C SER A 136 7.62 2.07 9.25
N ASP A 137 6.64 1.32 9.73
CA ASP A 137 6.87 0.19 10.64
C ASP A 137 7.59 -0.97 9.94
N PHE A 138 7.29 -1.22 8.66
CA PHE A 138 8.04 -2.16 7.82
C PHE A 138 9.51 -1.72 7.63
N ASN A 139 9.76 -0.44 7.37
CA ASN A 139 11.12 0.07 7.19
C ASN A 139 11.96 -0.15 8.47
N LYS A 140 11.40 0.15 9.64
CA LYS A 140 12.04 -0.14 10.94
C LYS A 140 12.29 -1.63 11.14
N LEU A 141 11.31 -2.47 10.81
CA LEU A 141 11.46 -3.94 10.85
C LEU A 141 12.66 -4.37 10.00
N CYS A 142 12.83 -3.80 8.80
CA CYS A 142 13.91 -4.09 7.86
C CYS A 142 15.31 -3.63 8.31
N GLU A 143 15.45 -2.66 9.23
CA GLU A 143 16.76 -2.22 9.73
C GLU A 143 17.53 -3.37 10.41
N GLY A 144 16.82 -4.30 11.04
CA GLY A 144 17.41 -5.46 11.73
C GLY A 144 17.77 -6.65 10.83
N PHE A 145 17.58 -6.55 9.51
CA PHE A 145 17.87 -7.63 8.56
C PHE A 145 19.14 -7.38 7.76
N SER A 146 19.90 -8.44 7.52
CA SER A 146 21.07 -8.45 6.64
C SER A 146 20.69 -8.24 5.17
N LYS A 147 21.69 -7.95 4.33
CA LYS A 147 21.49 -7.78 2.87
C LYS A 147 20.89 -9.04 2.21
N GLU A 148 21.29 -10.23 2.64
CA GLU A 148 20.77 -11.50 2.11
C GLU A 148 19.30 -11.72 2.52
N GLU A 149 18.96 -11.43 3.77
CA GLU A 149 17.59 -11.52 4.26
C GLU A 149 16.68 -10.50 3.55
N LYS A 150 17.14 -9.26 3.37
CA LYS A 150 16.41 -8.23 2.58
C LYS A 150 16.20 -8.68 1.13
N GLY A 151 17.22 -9.28 0.51
CA GLY A 151 17.10 -9.87 -0.83
C GLY A 151 16.06 -10.99 -0.89
N THR A 152 15.99 -11.83 0.15
CA THR A 152 14.97 -12.88 0.28
C THR A 152 13.57 -12.30 0.41
N ILE A 153 13.39 -11.28 1.26
CA ILE A 153 12.11 -10.58 1.41
C ILE A 153 11.67 -9.95 0.08
N ALA A 154 12.60 -9.32 -0.65
CA ALA A 154 12.32 -8.72 -1.95
C ALA A 154 11.89 -9.77 -3.00
N TYR A 155 12.54 -10.95 -3.00
CA TYR A 155 12.12 -12.05 -3.86
C TYR A 155 10.72 -12.56 -3.49
N MET A 156 10.45 -12.82 -2.21
CA MET A 156 9.13 -13.26 -1.75
C MET A 156 8.05 -12.25 -2.16
N ARG A 157 8.31 -10.95 -1.96
CA ARG A 157 7.43 -9.86 -2.42
C ARG A 157 7.13 -9.99 -3.92
N SER A 158 8.15 -10.10 -4.75
CA SER A 158 7.98 -10.19 -6.21
C SER A 158 7.08 -11.36 -6.64
N VAL A 159 7.12 -12.46 -5.90
CA VAL A 159 6.31 -13.65 -6.17
C VAL A 159 4.85 -13.44 -5.75
N VAL A 160 4.62 -12.91 -4.55
CA VAL A 160 3.25 -12.79 -4.01
C VAL A 160 2.46 -11.63 -4.60
N THR A 161 3.15 -10.60 -5.14
CA THR A 161 2.53 -9.46 -5.80
C THR A 161 2.32 -9.67 -7.30
N ASP A 162 2.95 -10.67 -7.92
CA ASP A 162 2.76 -10.99 -9.35
C ASP A 162 1.44 -11.75 -9.56
N SER A 163 0.48 -11.12 -10.23
CA SER A 163 -0.84 -11.70 -10.49
C SER A 163 -0.82 -12.92 -11.42
N ASN A 164 0.25 -13.15 -12.18
CA ASN A 164 0.32 -14.29 -13.10
C ASN A 164 0.65 -15.59 -12.36
N ILE A 165 1.44 -15.52 -11.30
CA ILE A 165 1.82 -16.69 -10.48
C ILE A 165 0.60 -17.14 -9.67
N GLY A 166 0.31 -18.44 -9.65
CA GLY A 166 -0.78 -19.00 -8.83
C GLY A 166 -2.20 -18.60 -9.25
N SER A 167 -2.35 -17.98 -10.43
CA SER A 167 -3.63 -17.46 -10.95
C SER A 167 -4.62 -18.57 -11.27
N VAL A 168 -4.14 -19.69 -11.82
CA VAL A 168 -4.95 -20.87 -12.15
C VAL A 168 -5.52 -21.51 -10.88
N GLU A 169 -4.74 -21.50 -9.81
CA GLU A 169 -5.08 -22.05 -8.50
C GLU A 169 -5.92 -21.07 -7.65
N GLY A 170 -6.08 -19.82 -8.09
CA GLY A 170 -6.84 -18.80 -7.36
C GLY A 170 -6.13 -18.24 -6.13
N TYR A 171 -4.80 -18.32 -6.06
CA TYR A 171 -4.05 -17.81 -4.91
C TYR A 171 -4.13 -16.28 -4.80
N LYS A 172 -4.16 -15.80 -3.55
CA LYS A 172 -4.20 -14.38 -3.23
C LYS A 172 -3.02 -13.67 -3.89
N THR A 173 -3.30 -12.57 -4.58
CA THR A 173 -2.26 -11.62 -5.03
C THR A 173 -2.26 -10.46 -4.06
N TYR A 174 -1.14 -10.27 -3.37
CA TYR A 174 -0.98 -9.19 -2.41
C TYR A 174 -0.69 -7.89 -3.15
N ASP A 175 -1.16 -6.77 -2.61
CA ASP A 175 -0.50 -5.51 -2.86
C ASP A 175 0.70 -5.29 -1.93
N ASP A 176 1.52 -4.30 -2.26
CA ASP A 176 2.73 -3.97 -1.53
C ASP A 176 2.52 -3.60 -0.06
N VAL A 177 1.39 -2.98 0.28
CA VAL A 177 1.05 -2.55 1.64
C VAL A 177 0.52 -3.74 2.43
N GLU A 178 -0.35 -4.55 1.83
CA GLU A 178 -0.85 -5.79 2.43
C GLU A 178 0.31 -6.74 2.79
N PHE A 179 1.28 -6.89 1.89
CA PHE A 179 2.46 -7.73 2.16
C PHE A 179 3.31 -7.15 3.29
N ASN A 180 3.54 -5.84 3.30
CA ASN A 180 4.28 -5.19 4.39
C ASN A 180 3.57 -5.35 5.74
N ASN A 181 2.24 -5.23 5.77
CA ASN A 181 1.44 -5.44 6.98
C ASN A 181 1.56 -6.88 7.48
N LEU A 182 1.46 -7.87 6.58
CA LEU A 182 1.66 -9.27 6.94
C LEU A 182 3.03 -9.53 7.56
N LEU A 183 4.09 -8.95 6.98
CA LEU A 183 5.44 -9.08 7.52
C LEU A 183 5.61 -8.39 8.87
N HIS A 184 4.93 -7.26 9.08
CA HIS A 184 4.86 -6.62 10.38
C HIS A 184 4.18 -7.52 11.42
N ASP A 185 3.02 -8.11 11.08
CA ASP A 185 2.25 -9.00 11.95
C ASP A 185 3.00 -10.30 12.29
N LEU A 186 3.83 -10.81 11.38
CA LEU A 186 4.73 -11.94 11.65
C LEU A 186 5.78 -11.59 12.71
N GLY A 187 6.25 -10.35 12.72
CA GLY A 187 7.37 -9.91 13.55
C GLY A 187 8.71 -10.52 13.11
N VAL A 188 9.79 -10.03 13.74
CA VAL A 188 11.17 -10.33 13.33
C VAL A 188 11.50 -11.82 13.41
N GLU A 189 11.16 -12.48 14.53
CA GLU A 189 11.58 -13.87 14.78
C GLU A 189 10.96 -14.86 13.81
N ARG A 190 9.62 -14.81 13.62
CA ARG A 190 8.93 -15.68 12.67
C ARG A 190 9.34 -15.39 11.23
N LEU A 191 9.55 -14.12 10.87
CA LEU A 191 10.04 -13.76 9.55
C LEU A 191 11.44 -14.33 9.28
N ARG A 192 12.35 -14.30 10.26
CA ARG A 192 13.67 -14.94 10.13
C ARG A 192 13.56 -16.45 9.91
N GLU A 193 12.64 -17.12 10.58
CA GLU A 193 12.42 -18.55 10.36
C GLU A 193 11.88 -18.86 8.96
N ILE A 194 10.91 -18.07 8.48
CA ILE A 194 10.42 -18.12 7.10
C ILE A 194 11.57 -17.94 6.10
N ILE A 195 12.42 -16.94 6.32
CA ILE A 195 13.60 -16.68 5.48
C ILE A 195 14.56 -17.89 5.52
N LYS A 196 14.85 -18.46 6.69
CA LYS A 196 15.69 -19.66 6.81
C LYS A 196 15.14 -20.85 6.02
N ILE A 197 13.82 -21.05 6.00
CA ILE A 197 13.18 -22.14 5.23
C ILE A 197 13.33 -21.90 3.71
N HIS A 198 13.14 -20.67 3.27
CA HIS A 198 13.38 -20.29 1.88
C HIS A 198 14.84 -20.52 1.48
N LEU A 199 15.79 -20.00 2.27
CA LEU A 199 17.23 -20.15 2.02
C LEU A 199 17.65 -21.63 2.03
N SER A 200 17.08 -22.44 2.92
CA SER A 200 17.32 -23.89 2.95
C SER A 200 16.83 -24.58 1.68
N SER A 201 15.66 -24.19 1.17
CA SER A 201 15.12 -24.70 -0.09
C SER A 201 16.01 -24.31 -1.28
N HIS A 202 16.48 -23.05 -1.32
CA HIS A 202 17.39 -22.57 -2.36
C HIS A 202 18.75 -23.28 -2.33
N LYS A 203 19.32 -23.47 -1.13
CA LYS A 203 20.56 -24.23 -0.93
C LYS A 203 20.43 -25.67 -1.40
N ALA A 204 19.34 -26.35 -1.04
CA ALA A 204 19.07 -27.72 -1.47
C ALA A 204 18.92 -27.81 -3.00
N LYS A 205 18.20 -26.86 -3.62
CA LYS A 205 18.07 -26.76 -5.09
C LYS A 205 19.42 -26.63 -5.77
N ASN A 206 20.28 -25.75 -5.28
CA ASN A 206 21.62 -25.54 -5.85
C ASN A 206 22.52 -26.77 -5.69
N ALA A 207 22.41 -27.49 -4.56
CA ALA A 207 23.14 -28.73 -4.36
C ALA A 207 22.67 -29.83 -5.32
N ALA A 208 21.36 -29.96 -5.55
CA ALA A 208 20.80 -30.88 -6.54
C ALA A 208 21.23 -30.53 -7.97
N LEU A 209 21.25 -29.23 -8.32
CA LEU A 209 21.75 -28.76 -9.61
C LEU A 209 23.23 -29.11 -9.82
N ALA A 210 24.05 -28.97 -8.78
CA ALA A 210 25.46 -29.35 -8.83
C ALA A 210 25.66 -30.86 -9.01
N ALA A 211 24.86 -31.69 -8.33
CA ALA A 211 24.88 -33.14 -8.51
C ALA A 211 24.43 -33.54 -9.92
N MET A 212 23.34 -32.95 -10.43
CA MET A 212 22.85 -33.14 -11.80
C MET A 212 23.93 -32.86 -12.85
N ASN A 213 24.73 -31.80 -12.65
CA ASN A 213 25.79 -31.43 -13.60
C ASN A 213 26.98 -32.41 -13.59
N LYS A 214 27.17 -33.17 -12.50
CA LYS A 214 28.23 -34.19 -12.37
C LYS A 214 27.81 -35.56 -12.87
N ALA A 215 26.53 -35.89 -12.79
CA ALA A 215 25.97 -37.16 -13.21
C ALA A 215 26.23 -37.47 -14.70
N GLU A 216 26.52 -38.73 -15.01
CA GLU A 216 26.76 -39.18 -16.38
C GLU A 216 25.49 -39.11 -17.23
N GLU A 217 25.66 -38.82 -18.53
CA GLU A 217 24.52 -38.68 -19.43
C GLU A 217 23.83 -40.03 -19.66
N SER A 218 22.60 -40.15 -19.18
CA SER A 218 21.80 -41.36 -19.26
C SER A 218 20.32 -41.05 -19.42
N GLN A 219 19.51 -42.03 -19.82
CA GLN A 219 18.06 -41.85 -19.86
C GLN A 219 17.50 -41.50 -18.47
N LYS A 220 18.01 -42.15 -17.42
CA LYS A 220 17.62 -41.88 -16.04
C LYS A 220 17.92 -40.43 -15.61
N LYS A 221 19.08 -39.88 -16.02
CA LYS A 221 19.41 -38.47 -15.78
C LYS A 221 18.44 -37.53 -16.48
N ARG A 222 18.07 -37.81 -17.73
CA ARG A 222 17.10 -36.98 -18.49
C ARG A 222 15.73 -36.96 -17.81
N ASP A 223 15.24 -38.12 -17.38
CA ASP A 223 13.95 -38.23 -16.68
C ASP A 223 13.99 -37.50 -15.33
N LEU A 224 15.08 -37.67 -14.56
CA LEU A 224 15.26 -37.01 -13.27
C LEU A 224 15.38 -35.48 -13.41
N LYS A 225 16.11 -35.01 -14.43
CA LYS A 225 16.21 -33.60 -14.78
C LYS A 225 14.84 -33.01 -15.12
N PHE A 226 14.01 -33.71 -15.90
CA PHE A 226 12.66 -33.24 -16.22
C PHE A 226 11.84 -32.99 -14.94
N ASN A 227 11.85 -33.94 -14.00
CA ASN A 227 11.13 -33.82 -12.74
C ASN A 227 11.70 -32.70 -11.84
N PHE A 228 13.03 -32.55 -11.79
CA PHE A 228 13.70 -31.46 -11.08
C PHE A 228 13.31 -30.10 -11.65
N ASP A 229 13.24 -29.96 -12.98
CA ASP A 229 12.85 -28.73 -13.66
C ASP A 229 11.37 -28.39 -13.42
N VAL A 230 10.49 -29.39 -13.33
CA VAL A 230 9.09 -29.21 -12.94
C VAL A 230 8.99 -28.68 -11.51
N LEU A 231 9.65 -29.33 -10.53
CA LEU A 231 9.66 -28.86 -9.14
C LEU A 231 10.26 -27.45 -9.02
N SER A 232 11.35 -27.19 -9.75
CA SER A 232 12.03 -25.89 -9.75
C SER A 232 11.16 -24.75 -10.26
N ARG A 233 10.35 -25.00 -11.30
CA ARG A 233 9.36 -24.04 -11.83
C ARG A 233 8.16 -23.88 -10.89
N GLY A 234 7.76 -24.93 -10.20
CA GLY A 234 6.66 -24.92 -9.23
C GLY A 234 6.95 -24.11 -7.96
N TYR A 235 8.22 -23.82 -7.65
CA TYR A 235 8.58 -23.18 -6.38
C TYR A 235 7.95 -21.81 -6.15
N ALA A 236 7.84 -20.98 -7.20
CA ALA A 236 7.20 -19.67 -7.07
C ALA A 236 5.70 -19.79 -6.76
N SER A 237 5.01 -20.73 -7.43
CA SER A 237 3.60 -21.04 -7.12
C SER A 237 3.45 -21.59 -5.69
N HIS A 238 4.38 -22.45 -5.26
CA HIS A 238 4.42 -22.95 -3.88
C HIS A 238 4.61 -21.83 -2.85
N LEU A 239 5.54 -20.90 -3.07
CA LEU A 239 5.68 -19.74 -2.18
C LEU A 239 4.38 -18.95 -2.12
N LYS A 240 3.71 -18.75 -3.24
CA LYS A 240 2.43 -18.04 -3.27
C LYS A 240 1.33 -18.78 -2.52
N LEU A 241 1.29 -20.11 -2.60
CA LEU A 241 0.43 -20.96 -1.77
C LEU A 241 0.69 -20.74 -0.28
N LEU A 242 1.95 -20.74 0.17
CA LEU A 242 2.29 -20.55 1.58
C LEU A 242 1.83 -19.19 2.13
N PHE A 243 1.79 -18.17 1.27
CA PHE A 243 1.28 -16.84 1.62
C PHE A 243 -0.24 -16.69 1.42
N HIS A 244 -0.92 -17.69 0.85
CA HIS A 244 -2.35 -17.59 0.53
C HIS A 244 -3.25 -17.53 1.77
N ALA A 245 -2.77 -18.01 2.92
CA ALA A 245 -3.53 -18.09 4.14
C ALA A 245 -4.00 -16.71 4.67
N PHE A 246 -5.03 -16.72 5.51
CA PHE A 246 -5.78 -15.53 5.91
C PHE A 246 -5.03 -14.56 6.84
N ASN A 247 -4.00 -15.02 7.56
CA ASN A 247 -3.27 -14.20 8.53
C ASN A 247 -1.84 -14.71 8.76
N ALA A 248 -1.06 -13.94 9.53
CA ALA A 248 0.34 -14.22 9.85
C ALA A 248 0.57 -15.58 10.53
N ASP A 249 -0.32 -16.00 11.44
CA ASP A 249 -0.18 -17.28 12.14
C ASP A 249 -0.26 -18.47 11.18
N TYR A 250 -1.24 -18.45 10.27
CA TYR A 250 -1.40 -19.52 9.29
C TYR A 250 -0.27 -19.50 8.25
N VAL A 251 0.13 -18.32 7.78
CA VAL A 251 1.29 -18.20 6.87
C VAL A 251 2.53 -18.80 7.52
N TYR A 252 2.80 -18.44 8.77
CA TYR A 252 3.93 -19.00 9.53
C TYR A 252 3.84 -20.53 9.63
N HIS A 253 2.68 -21.06 10.03
CA HIS A 253 2.44 -22.50 10.12
C HIS A 253 2.68 -23.22 8.78
N ASP A 254 2.19 -22.69 7.68
CA ASP A 254 2.34 -23.28 6.35
C ASP A 254 3.80 -23.31 5.92
N PHE A 255 4.56 -22.25 6.22
CA PHE A 255 6.00 -22.24 6.00
C PHE A 255 6.72 -23.33 6.79
N MET A 256 6.39 -23.51 8.08
CA MET A 256 6.98 -24.56 8.91
C MET A 256 6.68 -25.97 8.36
N GLY A 257 5.54 -26.15 7.69
CA GLY A 257 5.16 -27.40 7.03
C GLY A 257 5.80 -27.63 5.65
N SER A 258 6.58 -26.67 5.12
CA SER A 258 7.12 -26.77 3.76
C SER A 258 8.14 -27.90 3.60
N LYS A 259 7.93 -28.73 2.57
CA LYS A 259 8.81 -29.88 2.24
C LYS A 259 9.78 -29.61 1.09
N TYR A 260 9.81 -28.41 0.53
CA TYR A 260 10.58 -28.14 -0.69
C TYR A 260 12.09 -28.36 -0.54
N ALA A 261 12.67 -28.00 0.61
CA ALA A 261 14.07 -28.31 0.90
C ALA A 261 14.36 -29.82 0.92
N ALA A 262 13.47 -30.61 1.50
CA ALA A 262 13.59 -32.07 1.51
C ALA A 262 13.45 -32.67 0.10
N LEU A 263 12.49 -32.18 -0.69
CA LEU A 263 12.31 -32.63 -2.07
C LEU A 263 13.56 -32.38 -2.93
N PHE A 264 14.15 -31.18 -2.86
CA PHE A 264 15.40 -30.91 -3.56
C PHE A 264 16.58 -31.74 -3.03
N THR A 265 16.62 -32.01 -1.73
CA THR A 265 17.64 -32.90 -1.15
C THR A 265 17.51 -34.33 -1.69
N ASN A 266 16.29 -34.83 -1.90
CA ASN A 266 16.07 -36.13 -2.52
C ASN A 266 16.59 -36.14 -3.97
N PHE A 267 16.28 -35.11 -4.77
CA PHE A 267 16.84 -34.99 -6.12
C PHE A 267 18.37 -35.01 -6.14
N LYS A 268 19.02 -34.28 -5.22
CA LYS A 268 20.48 -34.32 -5.07
C LYS A 268 20.97 -35.76 -4.88
N ASN A 269 20.38 -36.49 -3.92
CA ASN A 269 20.78 -37.86 -3.64
C ASN A 269 20.52 -38.79 -4.82
N GLU A 270 19.43 -38.60 -5.55
CA GLU A 270 19.15 -39.39 -6.76
C GLU A 270 20.16 -39.12 -7.88
N PHE A 271 20.60 -37.87 -8.06
CA PHE A 271 21.66 -37.51 -9.00
C PHE A 271 23.04 -38.04 -8.58
N ASP A 272 23.37 -38.05 -7.29
CA ASP A 272 24.64 -38.60 -6.79
C ASP A 272 24.74 -40.13 -6.99
N ASN A 273 23.62 -40.82 -7.24
CA ASN A 273 23.52 -42.27 -7.40
C ASN A 273 23.42 -42.73 -8.87
N ILE A 274 23.61 -41.83 -9.84
CA ILE A 274 23.56 -42.14 -11.28
C ILE A 274 24.75 -41.54 -12.03
#